data_AF-W9HMU4-F1
#
_entry.id   AF-W9HMU4-F1
#
_cell.length_a   1.000
_cell.length_b   1.000
_cell.length_c   1.000
_cell.angle_alpha   90.00
_cell.angle_beta   90.00
_cell.angle_gamma   90.00
#
_symmetry.space_group_name_H-M   'P 1'
#
loop_
_entity.id
_entity.type
_entity.pdbx_description
1 polymer ?
#
loop_
_entity_poly.entity_id
_entity_poly.type
_entity_poly.pdbx_seq_one_letter_code
_entity_poly.pdbx_strand_id
1 'polypeptide(L)'
;MGASSLSEGFSEKELVGLIDIICPYCLHALPAQQVFDDREWQNHVINDLDAYICLFEDCDQPDVLYSHSDEWLCHLQQHRRFWRCASHRDLDPFRSSAEYIAHMRDVHNSKLNDHQFRIMANRNSRKIPKMFPSCPLCGQDEDEVNGRLEDHLAGHLRSLALKSLPSYEGEIPEDITSDNDSIDIS
;
A
#
# COMPACT_ATOMS: atom_id res chain seq x y z
N MET A 1 3.87 60.16 -1.31
CA MET A 1 4.75 60.00 -2.48
C MET A 1 6.09 59.53 -1.95
N GLY A 2 6.67 58.38 -2.27
CA GLY A 2 6.27 57.26 -3.09
C GLY A 2 7.19 56.09 -2.72
N ALA A 3 6.68 54.89 -2.97
CA ALA A 3 7.32 53.57 -3.01
C ALA A 3 8.82 53.45 -2.68
N SER A 4 9.11 52.70 -1.61
CA SER A 4 10.29 51.82 -1.60
C SER A 4 9.81 50.41 -1.96
N SER A 5 10.03 50.07 -3.22
CA SER A 5 9.86 48.72 -3.77
C SER A 5 10.98 47.84 -3.23
N LEU A 6 10.64 46.92 -2.33
CA LEU A 6 11.51 45.80 -1.98
C LEU A 6 11.09 44.63 -2.86
N SER A 7 11.77 44.49 -4.00
CA SER A 7 11.78 43.21 -4.71
C SER A 7 12.77 42.30 -3.98
N GLU A 8 12.29 41.57 -2.98
CA GLU A 8 13.01 40.39 -2.50
C GLU A 8 13.01 39.38 -3.65
N GLY A 9 14.19 39.16 -4.24
CA GLY A 9 14.36 38.15 -5.29
C GLY A 9 14.12 36.78 -4.70
N PHE A 10 13.25 35.98 -5.33
CA PHE A 10 13.07 34.58 -4.97
C PHE A 10 14.38 33.81 -5.12
N SER A 11 14.66 32.95 -4.15
CA SER A 11 15.76 31.98 -4.24
C SER A 11 15.54 31.02 -5.40
N GLU A 12 16.61 30.54 -6.03
CA GLU A 12 16.56 29.55 -7.11
C GLU A 12 15.78 28.28 -6.71
N LYS A 13 15.87 27.88 -5.44
CA LYS A 13 15.08 26.77 -4.88
C LYS A 13 13.58 27.08 -4.81
N GLU A 14 13.22 28.33 -4.54
CA GLU A 14 11.81 28.75 -4.52
C GLU A 14 11.25 28.82 -5.93
N LEU A 15 12.07 29.21 -6.91
CA LEU A 15 11.68 29.22 -8.33
C LEU A 15 11.45 27.79 -8.87
N VAL A 16 12.32 26.84 -8.53
CA VAL A 16 12.17 25.42 -8.88
C VAL A 16 10.93 24.80 -8.22
N GLY A 17 10.58 25.23 -7.01
CA GLY A 17 9.36 24.80 -6.32
C GLY A 17 8.05 25.27 -6.96
N LEU A 18 8.10 26.23 -7.89
CA LEU A 18 6.94 26.73 -8.65
C LEU A 18 6.75 26.05 -10.01
N ILE A 19 7.71 25.20 -10.41
CA ILE A 19 7.62 24.45 -11.66
C ILE A 19 6.96 23.11 -11.35
N ASP A 20 5.90 22.79 -12.08
CA ASP A 20 5.28 21.47 -12.03
C ASP A 20 5.74 20.62 -13.22
N ILE A 21 6.03 19.35 -12.96
CA ILE A 21 6.39 18.32 -13.94
C ILE A 21 5.31 17.24 -13.89
N ILE A 22 4.86 16.78 -15.06
CA ILE A 22 3.87 15.70 -15.16
C ILE A 22 4.57 14.36 -15.02
N CYS A 23 4.16 13.55 -14.04
CA CYS A 23 4.63 12.18 -13.91
C CYS A 23 4.14 11.32 -15.09
N PRO A 24 5.01 10.55 -15.78
CA PRO A 24 4.61 9.77 -16.95
C PRO A 24 3.81 8.51 -16.61
N TYR A 25 3.77 8.10 -15.34
CA TYR A 25 3.05 6.90 -14.90
C TYR A 25 1.64 7.23 -14.43
N CYS A 26 1.50 8.22 -13.54
CA CYS A 26 0.21 8.58 -12.94
C CYS A 26 -0.45 9.80 -13.58
N LEU A 27 0.28 10.54 -14.43
CA LEU A 27 -0.16 11.77 -15.09
C LEU A 27 -0.52 12.93 -14.15
N HIS A 28 -0.12 12.87 -12.87
CA HIS A 28 -0.28 13.97 -11.93
C HIS A 28 0.83 15.02 -12.12
N ALA A 29 0.46 16.29 -11.94
CA ALA A 29 1.42 17.39 -11.85
C ALA A 29 2.06 17.38 -10.46
N LEU A 30 3.39 17.32 -10.42
CA LEU A 30 4.19 17.28 -9.20
C LEU A 30 5.18 18.44 -9.20
N PRO A 31 5.47 19.05 -8.03
CA PRO A 31 6.53 20.05 -7.93
C PRO A 31 7.87 19.48 -8.41
N ALA A 32 8.62 20.24 -9.19
CA ALA A 32 9.90 19.80 -9.75
C ALA A 32 10.89 19.39 -8.65
N GLN A 33 10.84 20.04 -7.48
CA GLN A 33 11.62 19.65 -6.31
C GLN A 33 11.33 18.19 -5.87
N GLN A 34 10.08 17.74 -5.96
CA GLN A 34 9.69 16.37 -5.62
C GLN A 34 10.17 15.38 -6.69
N VAL A 35 10.13 15.77 -7.97
CA VAL A 35 10.58 14.92 -9.08
C VAL A 35 12.10 14.77 -9.11
N PHE A 36 12.84 15.81 -8.74
CA PHE A 36 14.31 15.79 -8.71
C PHE A 36 14.89 15.23 -7.40
N ASP A 37 14.08 15.01 -6.37
CA ASP A 37 14.49 14.25 -5.19
C ASP A 37 14.21 12.76 -5.43
N ASP A 38 15.27 11.97 -5.63
CA ASP A 38 15.16 10.53 -5.93
C ASP A 38 14.27 9.77 -4.93
N ARG A 39 14.30 10.15 -3.66
CA ARG A 39 13.52 9.46 -2.62
C ARG A 39 12.05 9.84 -2.72
N GLU A 40 11.75 11.12 -2.88
CA GLU A 40 10.37 11.58 -3.03
C GLU A 40 9.75 11.09 -4.34
N TRP A 41 10.52 11.04 -5.42
CA TRP A 41 10.12 10.45 -6.69
C TRP A 41 9.82 8.95 -6.56
N GLN A 42 10.73 8.17 -5.94
CA GLN A 42 10.51 6.75 -5.72
C GLN A 42 9.27 6.48 -4.86
N ASN A 43 9.09 7.26 -3.78
CA ASN A 43 7.91 7.14 -2.93
C ASN A 43 6.63 7.47 -3.71
N HIS A 44 6.65 8.51 -4.54
CA HIS A 44 5.52 8.86 -5.40
C HIS A 44 5.14 7.69 -6.32
N VAL A 45 6.10 7.17 -7.09
CA VAL A 45 5.85 6.07 -8.04
C VAL A 45 5.36 4.83 -7.29
N ILE A 46 6.01 4.42 -6.21
CA ILE A 46 5.62 3.22 -5.45
C ILE A 46 4.19 3.33 -4.89
N ASN A 47 3.80 4.50 -4.39
CA ASN A 47 2.47 4.71 -3.82
C ASN A 47 1.38 4.76 -4.91
N ASP A 48 1.72 5.20 -6.11
CA ASP A 48 0.77 5.24 -7.24
C ASP A 48 0.53 3.85 -7.87
N LEU A 49 1.48 2.92 -7.71
CA LEU A 49 1.36 1.58 -8.29
C LEU A 49 0.17 0.76 -7.80
N ASP A 50 -0.43 1.12 -6.66
CA ASP A 50 -1.47 0.32 -6.00
C ASP A 50 -1.06 -1.17 -5.91
N ALA A 51 0.20 -1.39 -5.52
CA ALA A 51 0.90 -2.65 -5.75
C ALA A 51 0.37 -3.82 -4.93
N TYR A 52 -0.42 -3.57 -3.88
CA TYR A 52 -0.83 -4.62 -2.95
C TYR A 52 -2.26 -5.09 -3.22
N ILE A 53 -2.42 -6.41 -3.32
CA ILE A 53 -3.70 -7.09 -3.56
C ILE A 53 -3.98 -8.11 -2.47
N CYS A 54 -5.26 -8.45 -2.27
CA CYS A 54 -5.59 -9.58 -1.41
C CYS A 54 -5.11 -10.90 -2.03
N LEU A 55 -4.58 -11.80 -1.20
CA LEU A 55 -4.07 -13.12 -1.64
C LEU A 55 -5.01 -14.28 -1.25
N PHE A 56 -6.18 -13.99 -0.68
CA PHE A 56 -7.16 -15.00 -0.26
C PHE A 56 -8.26 -15.12 -1.32
N GLU A 57 -8.50 -16.33 -1.82
CA GLU A 57 -9.50 -16.60 -2.87
C GLU A 57 -10.95 -16.35 -2.39
N ASP A 58 -11.21 -16.49 -1.09
CA ASP A 58 -12.52 -16.32 -0.45
C ASP A 58 -12.74 -14.90 0.10
N CYS A 59 -11.92 -13.93 -0.32
CA CYS A 59 -12.06 -12.53 0.08
C CYS A 59 -13.35 -11.91 -0.47
N ASP A 60 -14.05 -11.12 0.36
CA ASP A 60 -15.23 -10.35 -0.04
C ASP A 60 -14.88 -9.01 -0.73
N GLN A 61 -13.60 -8.67 -0.74
CA GLN A 61 -13.03 -7.47 -1.36
C GLN A 61 -11.82 -7.82 -2.26
N PRO A 62 -11.98 -8.71 -3.26
CA PRO A 62 -10.85 -9.18 -4.06
C PRO A 62 -10.28 -8.11 -5.00
N ASP A 63 -11.10 -7.16 -5.42
CA ASP A 63 -10.74 -6.11 -6.39
C ASP A 63 -10.14 -4.85 -5.72
N VAL A 64 -10.07 -4.81 -4.39
CA VAL A 64 -9.49 -3.67 -3.68
C VAL A 64 -7.97 -3.75 -3.78
N LEU A 65 -7.40 -2.70 -4.36
CA LEU A 65 -5.96 -2.45 -4.35
C LEU A 65 -5.60 -1.53 -3.19
N TYR A 66 -4.36 -1.66 -2.70
CA TYR A 66 -3.83 -0.78 -1.67
C TYR A 66 -2.52 -0.17 -2.16
N SER A 67 -2.35 1.13 -1.89
CA SER A 67 -1.13 1.89 -2.18
C SER A 67 -0.06 1.70 -1.11
N HIS A 68 -0.46 1.39 0.13
CA HIS A 68 0.44 1.25 1.27
C HIS A 68 0.39 -0.15 1.91
N SER A 69 1.57 -0.64 2.30
CA SER A 69 1.71 -2.00 2.82
C SER A 69 1.03 -2.18 4.19
N ASP A 70 0.95 -1.13 5.01
CA ASP A 70 0.30 -1.18 6.32
C ASP A 70 -1.23 -1.29 6.20
N GLU A 71 -1.83 -0.60 5.24
CA GLU A 71 -3.26 -0.75 4.90
C GLU A 71 -3.57 -2.17 4.42
N TRP A 72 -2.76 -2.67 3.48
CA TRP A 72 -2.83 -4.04 3.00
C TRP A 72 -2.66 -5.06 4.14
N LEU A 73 -1.68 -4.86 5.03
CA LEU A 73 -1.47 -5.72 6.19
C LEU A 73 -2.65 -5.69 7.13
N CYS A 74 -3.23 -4.52 7.38
CA CYS A 74 -4.43 -4.37 8.21
C CYS A 74 -5.60 -5.18 7.63
N HIS A 75 -5.80 -5.15 6.31
CA HIS A 75 -6.77 -6.00 5.62
C HIS A 75 -6.45 -7.49 5.80
N LEU A 76 -5.21 -7.90 5.55
CA LEU A 76 -4.77 -9.29 5.75
C LEU A 76 -4.99 -9.79 7.19
N GLN A 77 -4.82 -8.94 8.21
CA GLN A 77 -5.11 -9.31 9.60
C GLN A 77 -6.59 -9.69 9.85
N GLN A 78 -7.51 -9.35 8.93
CA GLN A 78 -8.92 -9.74 9.02
C GLN A 78 -9.12 -11.20 8.61
N HIS A 79 -8.39 -11.69 7.60
CA HIS A 79 -8.40 -13.10 7.16
C HIS A 79 -7.86 -14.07 8.22
N ARG A 80 -7.06 -13.57 9.17
CA ARG A 80 -6.61 -14.37 10.32
C ARG A 80 -7.72 -14.68 11.30
N ARG A 81 -8.84 -13.96 11.25
CA ARG A 81 -9.89 -14.07 12.25
C ARG A 81 -10.74 -15.29 11.99
N PHE A 82 -11.04 -16.01 13.05
CA PHE A 82 -12.02 -17.07 13.03
C PHE A 82 -12.80 -17.07 14.35
N TRP A 83 -13.95 -17.73 14.33
CA TRP A 83 -14.82 -17.86 15.49
C TRP A 83 -15.13 -19.33 15.75
N ARG A 84 -15.29 -19.67 17.02
CA ARG A 84 -15.79 -20.98 17.45
C ARG A 84 -16.90 -20.78 18.47
N CYS A 85 -17.92 -21.63 18.41
CA CYS A 85 -18.92 -21.68 19.45
C CYS A 85 -18.36 -22.42 20.67
N ALA A 86 -18.53 -21.85 21.87
CA ALA A 86 -18.06 -22.48 23.10
C ALA A 86 -18.85 -23.76 23.46
N SER A 87 -20.13 -23.81 23.06
CA SER A 87 -21.04 -24.94 23.30
C SER A 87 -20.89 -26.07 22.29
N HIS A 88 -20.34 -25.78 21.11
CA HIS A 88 -20.20 -26.73 20.01
C HIS A 88 -18.75 -26.75 19.51
N ARG A 89 -17.88 -27.43 20.27
CA ARG A 89 -16.44 -27.46 19.98
C ARG A 89 -16.08 -28.30 18.77
N ASP A 90 -16.95 -29.24 18.42
CA ASP A 90 -16.77 -30.17 17.29
C ASP A 90 -17.21 -29.55 15.95
N LEU A 91 -17.90 -28.40 15.97
CA LEU A 91 -18.19 -27.66 14.75
C LEU A 91 -16.92 -27.01 14.19
N ASP A 92 -16.83 -26.98 12.87
CA ASP A 92 -15.78 -26.26 12.18
C ASP A 92 -15.79 -24.76 12.56
N PRO A 93 -14.62 -24.10 12.57
CA PRO A 93 -14.54 -22.68 12.82
C PRO A 93 -15.28 -21.87 11.74
N PHE A 94 -16.02 -20.85 12.16
CA PHE A 94 -16.60 -19.87 11.24
C PHE A 94 -15.51 -18.92 10.74
N ARG A 95 -15.56 -18.59 9.45
CA ARG A 95 -14.57 -17.74 8.78
C ARG A 95 -15.00 -16.28 8.69
N SER A 96 -16.31 -16.02 8.86
CA SER A 96 -16.82 -14.66 8.95
C SER A 96 -17.53 -14.39 10.29
N SER A 97 -17.50 -13.12 10.71
CA SER A 97 -18.29 -12.68 11.88
C SER A 97 -19.79 -12.82 11.62
N ALA A 98 -20.23 -12.71 10.36
CA ALA A 98 -21.63 -12.83 9.97
C ALA A 98 -22.14 -14.26 10.20
N GLU A 99 -21.40 -15.27 9.73
CA GLU A 99 -21.70 -16.69 9.99
C GLU A 99 -21.78 -16.99 11.49
N TYR A 100 -20.81 -16.52 12.28
CA TYR A 100 -20.82 -16.74 13.72
C TYR A 100 -22.04 -16.10 14.39
N ILE A 101 -22.40 -14.87 14.01
CA ILE A 101 -23.58 -14.19 14.55
C ILE A 101 -24.86 -14.93 14.17
N ALA A 102 -24.98 -15.38 12.91
CA ALA A 102 -26.11 -16.18 12.45
C ALA A 102 -26.26 -17.47 13.27
N HIS A 103 -25.16 -18.22 13.47
CA HIS A 103 -25.15 -19.39 14.35
C HIS A 103 -25.66 -19.08 15.77
N MET A 104 -25.18 -17.98 16.37
CA MET A 104 -25.58 -17.58 17.72
C MET A 104 -27.06 -17.14 17.81
N ARG A 105 -27.63 -16.62 16.72
CA ARG A 105 -29.07 -16.32 16.64
C ARG A 105 -29.89 -17.59 16.54
N ASP A 106 -29.53 -18.46 15.60
CA ASP A 106 -30.40 -19.54 15.18
C ASP A 106 -30.32 -20.74 16.12
N VAL A 107 -29.12 -21.09 16.58
CA VAL A 107 -28.89 -22.28 17.42
C VAL A 107 -29.05 -21.98 18.90
N HIS A 108 -28.62 -20.79 19.33
CA HIS A 108 -28.68 -20.40 20.76
C HIS A 108 -29.88 -19.51 21.09
N ASN A 109 -30.73 -19.18 20.10
CA ASN A 109 -31.89 -18.30 20.26
C ASN A 109 -31.56 -17.01 21.05
N SER A 110 -30.38 -16.46 20.76
CA SER A 110 -29.82 -15.34 21.51
C SER A 110 -30.60 -14.06 21.20
N LYS A 111 -31.25 -13.47 22.20
CA LYS A 111 -32.06 -12.24 22.08
C LYS A 111 -31.23 -10.95 22.13
N LEU A 112 -29.98 -11.00 21.69
CA LEU A 112 -29.12 -9.82 21.62
C LEU A 112 -29.54 -8.93 20.45
N ASN A 113 -29.27 -7.63 20.56
CA ASN A 113 -29.37 -6.73 19.42
C ASN A 113 -28.11 -6.76 18.55
N ASP A 114 -28.16 -6.17 17.36
CA ASP A 114 -27.05 -6.17 16.39
C ASP A 114 -25.74 -5.62 16.97
N HIS A 115 -25.83 -4.54 17.76
CA HIS A 115 -24.66 -3.95 18.40
C HIS A 115 -24.01 -4.93 19.40
N GLN A 116 -24.82 -5.56 20.24
CA GLN A 116 -24.36 -6.57 21.20
C GLN A 116 -23.76 -7.79 20.50
N PHE A 117 -24.36 -8.24 19.39
CA PHE A 117 -23.79 -9.31 18.56
C PHE A 117 -22.42 -8.94 18.00
N ARG A 118 -22.25 -7.72 17.49
CA ARG A 118 -20.96 -7.24 16.98
C ARG A 118 -19.88 -7.20 18.08
N ILE A 119 -20.22 -6.71 19.26
CA ILE A 119 -19.30 -6.70 20.41
C ILE A 119 -18.93 -8.13 20.84
N MET A 120 -19.92 -9.03 20.91
CA MET A 120 -19.71 -10.44 21.24
C MET A 120 -18.81 -11.13 20.20
N ALA A 121 -19.11 -10.97 18.92
CA ALA A 121 -18.30 -11.53 17.84
C ALA A 121 -16.87 -11.01 17.91
N ASN A 122 -16.66 -9.70 18.09
CA ASN A 122 -15.32 -9.15 18.21
C ASN A 122 -14.54 -9.77 19.39
N ARG A 123 -15.17 -9.87 20.58
CA ARG A 123 -14.57 -10.50 21.78
C ARG A 123 -14.27 -12.00 21.60
N ASN A 124 -15.11 -12.70 20.83
CA ASN A 124 -14.98 -14.13 20.60
C ASN A 124 -14.11 -14.48 19.39
N SER A 125 -13.63 -13.46 18.66
CA SER A 125 -12.68 -13.68 17.58
C SER A 125 -11.37 -14.27 18.12
N ARG A 126 -10.77 -15.13 17.31
CA ARG A 126 -9.44 -15.70 17.51
C ARG A 126 -8.62 -15.46 16.27
N LYS A 127 -7.30 -15.43 16.41
CA LYS A 127 -6.39 -15.24 15.28
C LYS A 127 -5.60 -16.52 15.03
N ILE A 128 -5.49 -16.91 13.76
CA ILE A 128 -4.57 -17.96 13.35
C ILE A 128 -3.13 -17.46 13.58
N PRO A 129 -2.22 -18.27 14.16
CA PRO A 129 -0.85 -17.85 14.46
C PRO A 129 -0.07 -17.40 13.23
N LYS A 130 -0.18 -18.12 12.11
CA LYS A 130 0.47 -17.80 10.83
C LYS A 130 -0.58 -17.65 9.73
N MET A 131 -0.44 -16.60 8.91
CA MET A 131 -1.33 -16.36 7.77
C MET A 131 -1.05 -17.33 6.63
N PHE A 132 0.23 -17.42 6.29
CA PHE A 132 0.76 -18.27 5.25
C PHE A 132 1.82 -19.16 5.89
N PRO A 133 1.80 -20.48 5.62
CA PRO A 133 2.87 -21.37 6.07
C PRO A 133 4.18 -21.09 5.32
N SER A 134 4.09 -20.65 4.07
CA SER A 134 5.20 -20.23 3.21
C SER A 134 4.72 -19.17 2.22
N CYS A 135 5.64 -18.51 1.52
CA CYS A 135 5.34 -17.49 0.52
C CYS A 135 4.57 -18.12 -0.66
N PRO A 136 3.31 -17.73 -0.94
CA PRO A 136 2.56 -18.23 -2.09
C PRO A 136 3.16 -17.90 -3.47
N LEU A 137 4.12 -16.96 -3.54
CA LEU A 137 4.69 -16.51 -4.81
C LEU A 137 6.01 -17.20 -5.16
N CYS A 138 6.82 -17.60 -4.18
CA CYS A 138 8.13 -18.21 -4.41
C CYS A 138 8.34 -19.53 -3.64
N GLY A 139 7.46 -19.87 -2.70
CA GLY A 139 7.51 -21.10 -1.91
C GLY A 139 8.37 -21.03 -0.65
N GLN A 140 9.13 -19.95 -0.42
CA GLN A 140 10.03 -19.82 0.72
C GLN A 140 9.28 -19.67 2.04
N ASP A 141 9.70 -20.36 3.08
CA ASP A 141 9.13 -20.22 4.43
C ASP A 141 9.80 -19.11 5.27
N GLU A 142 9.35 -18.94 6.52
CA GLU A 142 9.89 -17.93 7.45
C GLU A 142 11.38 -18.13 7.78
N ASP A 143 11.90 -19.35 7.72
CA ASP A 143 13.31 -19.65 8.03
C ASP A 143 14.21 -19.35 6.83
N GLU A 144 13.66 -19.38 5.61
CA GLU A 144 14.36 -19.09 4.36
C GLU A 144 14.38 -17.61 3.97
N VAL A 145 13.43 -16.81 4.47
CA VAL A 145 13.34 -15.37 4.16
C VAL A 145 14.09 -14.52 5.20
N ASN A 146 14.70 -13.43 4.75
CA ASN A 146 15.32 -12.46 5.66
C ASN A 146 14.27 -11.46 6.16
N GLY A 147 13.75 -11.69 7.37
CA GLY A 147 12.77 -10.81 8.02
C GLY A 147 11.38 -11.46 8.14
N ARG A 148 10.32 -10.64 8.16
CA ARG A 148 8.95 -11.17 8.23
C ARG A 148 8.49 -11.62 6.86
N LEU A 149 7.72 -12.72 6.82
CA LEU A 149 7.11 -13.23 5.59
C LEU A 149 6.21 -12.19 4.92
N GLU A 150 5.53 -11.36 5.71
CA GLU A 150 4.71 -10.25 5.22
C GLU A 150 5.52 -9.19 4.45
N ASP A 151 6.71 -8.84 4.94
CA ASP A 151 7.58 -7.85 4.29
C ASP A 151 8.15 -8.42 2.99
N HIS A 152 8.45 -9.72 2.98
CA HIS A 152 8.87 -10.47 1.81
C HIS A 152 7.76 -10.51 0.73
N LEU A 153 6.52 -10.80 1.12
CA LEU A 153 5.36 -10.78 0.21
C LEU A 153 5.11 -9.39 -0.37
N ALA A 154 5.17 -8.35 0.47
CA ALA A 154 5.07 -6.97 0.02
C ALA A 154 6.14 -6.64 -1.03
N GLY A 155 7.36 -7.17 -0.86
CA GLY A 155 8.44 -7.04 -1.83
C GLY A 155 8.13 -7.66 -3.19
N HIS A 156 7.58 -8.88 -3.20
CA HIS A 156 7.16 -9.53 -4.45
C HIS A 156 6.07 -8.75 -5.17
N LEU A 157 5.03 -8.31 -4.45
CA LEU A 157 3.92 -7.54 -5.01
C LEU A 157 4.42 -6.22 -5.64
N ARG A 158 5.26 -5.46 -4.93
CA ARG A 158 5.93 -4.27 -5.50
C ARG A 158 6.75 -4.60 -6.74
N SER A 159 7.54 -5.68 -6.71
CA SER A 159 8.35 -6.08 -7.86
C SER A 159 7.50 -6.42 -9.09
N LEU A 160 6.36 -7.08 -8.89
CA LEU A 160 5.42 -7.39 -9.97
C LEU A 160 4.79 -6.12 -10.55
N ALA A 161 4.36 -5.19 -9.71
CA ALA A 161 3.81 -3.90 -10.14
C ALA A 161 4.85 -3.09 -10.94
N LEU A 162 6.08 -2.97 -10.43
CA LEU A 162 7.17 -2.28 -11.14
C LEU A 162 7.51 -2.91 -12.50
N LYS A 163 7.49 -4.24 -12.60
CA LYS A 163 7.72 -4.95 -13.88
C LYS A 163 6.58 -4.76 -14.88
N SER A 164 5.41 -4.31 -14.42
CA SER A 164 4.24 -4.06 -15.25
C SER A 164 4.19 -2.61 -15.76
N LEU A 165 5.09 -1.74 -15.30
CA LEU A 165 5.18 -0.37 -15.81
C LEU A 165 5.64 -0.37 -17.27
N PRO A 166 5.08 0.52 -18.10
CA PRO A 166 5.57 0.71 -19.47
C PRO A 166 7.01 1.24 -19.45
N SER A 167 7.81 0.83 -20.43
CA SER A 167 9.11 1.46 -20.67
C SER A 167 8.88 2.90 -21.12
N TYR A 168 9.33 3.85 -20.30
CA TYR A 168 9.28 5.27 -20.64
C TYR A 168 10.52 5.64 -21.46
N GLU A 169 10.39 5.67 -22.78
CA GLU A 169 11.32 6.36 -23.67
C GLU A 169 10.86 7.82 -23.80
N GLY A 170 11.08 8.61 -22.74
CA GLY A 170 10.88 10.05 -22.84
C GLY A 170 11.99 10.67 -23.66
N GLU A 171 11.65 11.29 -24.79
CA GLU A 171 12.53 12.23 -25.48
C GLU A 171 12.86 13.36 -24.49
N ILE A 172 14.05 13.32 -23.90
CA ILE A 172 14.60 14.46 -23.16
C ILE A 172 14.74 15.57 -24.20
N PRO A 173 14.07 16.73 -24.06
CA PRO A 173 14.31 17.84 -24.98
C PRO A 173 15.80 18.17 -24.96
N GLU A 174 16.46 18.10 -26.12
CA GLU A 174 17.90 18.31 -26.30
C GLU A 174 18.37 19.74 -25.94
N ASP A 175 17.47 20.61 -25.46
CA ASP A 175 17.70 22.04 -25.31
C ASP A 175 18.23 22.49 -23.92
N ILE A 176 18.77 21.56 -23.12
CA ILE A 176 19.50 21.89 -21.87
C ILE A 176 20.99 21.52 -21.94
N THR A 177 21.52 21.13 -23.10
CA THR A 177 22.95 21.29 -23.34
C THR A 177 23.21 22.75 -23.66
N SER A 178 23.24 23.59 -22.63
CA SER A 178 23.94 24.86 -22.75
C SER A 178 25.39 24.52 -23.02
N ASP A 179 25.77 24.63 -24.28
CA ASP A 179 27.15 24.82 -24.70
C ASP A 179 27.81 25.80 -23.74
N ASN A 180 28.72 25.30 -22.93
CA ASN A 180 29.76 26.16 -22.38
C ASN A 180 31.09 25.55 -22.81
N ASP A 181 31.44 25.95 -24.03
CA ASP A 181 32.78 25.89 -24.56
C ASP A 181 33.82 26.37 -23.53
N SER A 182 34.97 25.70 -23.55
CA SER A 182 36.29 26.22 -23.17
C SER A 182 36.60 26.36 -21.68
N ILE A 183 37.20 25.31 -21.11
CA ILE A 183 38.35 25.48 -20.21
C ILE A 183 39.52 24.68 -20.77
N ASP A 184 40.40 25.40 -21.45
CA ASP A 184 41.82 25.10 -21.58
C ASP A 184 42.47 25.27 -20.19
N ILE A 185 43.21 24.26 -19.71
CA ILE A 185 44.29 24.39 -18.73
C ILE A 185 45.25 23.19 -18.93
N SER A 186 46.39 23.51 -19.54
CA SER A 186 47.78 22.98 -19.36
C SER A 186 48.14 21.57 -19.79
#